data_AF-A0A7X0E669-F1
#
_entry.id   AF-A0A7X0E669-F1
#
_cell.length_a   1.000
_cell.length_b   1.000
_cell.length_c   1.000
_cell.angle_alpha   90.00
_cell.angle_beta   90.00
_cell.angle_gamma   90.00
#
_symmetry.space_group_name_H-M   'P 1'
#
loop_
_entity.id
_entity.type
_entity.pdbx_description
1 polymer ?
#
loop_
_entity_poly.entity_id
_entity_poly.type
_entity_poly.pdbx_seq_one_letter_code
_entity_poly.pdbx_strand_id
1 'polypeptide(L)'
;MDKIYALNLRHLDALSVIARAGSMSAAAEQVSLSQPALAQAVGKLERNLEIRLFERRAAGMRPTATGLAWIIRAERALRYLTQGVRLVRRSARLAPLAHIERRVSMVQLRALVAVEHCSSYAAAADQIGLSQPAVYRAVQELQDTLGAELLVRAGRAVRPTDLASRFVRFARLMLAELRTGLDEIAAGKHGVGRISIGTLPMARAVFLPDLLARFAQEHPGASVEVREAPYDELLIALRHGDIDLVIGGAMRHPAPANDVEQESLFDDELFIVGNSAHPLRRNKVVTIQDLLAYPWAVPALGVPMRLNWGTLFRTHGVEPPTPRIECGSVLVTRGLMLKGEWLTLMSLDQFLFERQAGALAEIPIEGGVLRRRMAMIRRSDWRPTSMQEHFATMAREMGAERPHLLP
;
A
#
# COMPACT_ATOMS: atom_id res chain seq x y z
N MET A 1 2.46 14.94 -18.09
CA MET A 1 3.14 15.27 -16.81
C MET A 1 2.10 15.21 -15.70
N ASP A 2 2.35 14.52 -14.59
CA ASP A 2 1.39 14.36 -13.48
C ASP A 2 0.92 15.74 -12.97
N LYS A 3 -0.39 16.04 -13.10
CA LYS A 3 -1.01 17.37 -12.82
C LYS A 3 -0.70 17.85 -11.39
N ILE A 4 -0.40 16.93 -10.48
CA ILE A 4 -0.10 17.22 -9.07
C ILE A 4 1.12 18.12 -8.92
N TYR A 5 2.16 17.92 -9.73
CA TYR A 5 3.38 18.72 -9.59
C TYR A 5 3.24 20.17 -10.09
N ALA A 6 2.13 20.50 -10.76
CA ALA A 6 1.78 21.87 -11.12
C ALA A 6 1.07 22.64 -9.99
N LEU A 7 0.71 21.96 -8.89
CA LEU A 7 0.11 22.57 -7.72
C LEU A 7 1.14 23.38 -6.93
N ASN A 8 0.66 24.36 -6.17
CA ASN A 8 1.49 25.20 -5.31
C ASN A 8 1.06 25.00 -3.85
N LEU A 9 2.01 24.65 -2.98
CA LEU A 9 1.73 24.34 -1.58
C LEU A 9 1.11 25.51 -0.80
N ARG A 10 1.54 26.75 -1.10
CA ARG A 10 0.96 27.96 -0.50
C ARG A 10 -0.49 28.14 -0.92
N HIS A 11 -0.83 27.78 -2.16
CA HIS A 11 -2.20 27.86 -2.63
C HIS A 11 -3.07 26.80 -1.96
N LEU A 12 -2.53 25.59 -1.71
CA LEU A 12 -3.24 24.53 -0.98
C LEU A 12 -3.55 24.96 0.46
N ASP A 13 -2.58 25.54 1.16
CA ASP A 13 -2.76 26.06 2.53
C ASP A 13 -3.79 27.21 2.59
N ALA A 14 -3.75 28.11 1.60
CA ALA A 14 -4.71 29.19 1.49
C ALA A 14 -6.17 28.71 1.43
N LEU A 15 -6.45 27.55 0.83
CA LEU A 15 -7.81 27.01 0.77
C LEU A 15 -8.40 26.76 2.17
N SER A 16 -7.62 26.16 3.06
CA SER A 16 -8.01 25.85 4.43
C SER A 16 -8.23 27.09 5.28
N VAL A 17 -7.45 28.16 5.01
CA VAL A 17 -7.67 29.44 5.67
C VAL A 17 -8.97 30.08 5.20
N ILE A 18 -9.22 30.11 3.89
CA ILE A 18 -10.45 30.66 3.32
C ILE A 18 -11.69 29.91 3.83
N ALA A 19 -11.64 28.58 3.85
CA ALA A 19 -12.74 27.75 4.32
C ALA A 19 -13.10 28.01 5.79
N ARG A 20 -12.10 28.27 6.65
CA ARG A 20 -12.32 28.59 8.07
C ARG A 20 -12.77 30.03 8.29
N ALA A 21 -12.19 30.98 7.55
CA ALA A 21 -12.49 32.40 7.71
C ALA A 21 -13.86 32.80 7.13
N GLY A 22 -14.42 32.01 6.20
CA GLY A 22 -15.74 32.24 5.61
C GLY A 22 -15.82 33.45 4.66
N SER A 23 -14.73 34.22 4.48
CA SER A 23 -14.64 35.30 3.51
C SER A 23 -13.21 35.47 3.00
N MET A 24 -13.04 36.03 1.81
CA MET A 24 -11.71 36.28 1.22
C MET A 24 -10.94 37.35 2.00
N SER A 25 -11.62 38.38 2.47
CA SER A 25 -11.01 39.50 3.21
C SER A 25 -10.50 39.04 4.57
N ALA A 26 -11.31 38.32 5.35
CA ALA A 26 -10.88 37.76 6.64
C ALA A 26 -9.76 36.72 6.48
N ALA A 27 -9.77 35.95 5.38
CA ALA A 27 -8.68 35.03 5.08
C ALA A 27 -7.36 35.76 4.79
N ALA A 28 -7.41 36.87 4.04
CA ALA A 28 -6.24 37.69 3.71
C ALA A 28 -5.54 38.27 4.94
N GLU A 29 -6.28 38.55 6.02
CA GLU A 29 -5.70 39.02 7.29
C GLU A 29 -4.94 37.91 8.04
N GLN A 30 -5.26 36.64 7.78
CA GLN A 30 -4.68 35.48 8.45
C GLN A 30 -3.50 34.84 7.68
N VAL A 31 -3.33 35.20 6.40
CA VAL A 31 -2.20 34.75 5.58
C VAL A 31 -1.36 35.93 5.12
N SER A 32 -0.11 35.68 4.78
CA SER A 32 0.78 36.71 4.25
C SER A 32 0.53 37.02 2.76
N LEU A 33 -0.74 37.04 2.34
CA LEU A 33 -1.16 37.30 0.96
C LEU A 33 -2.27 38.35 0.93
N SER A 34 -2.22 39.23 -0.07
CA SER A 34 -3.31 40.19 -0.31
C SER A 34 -4.57 39.49 -0.81
N GLN A 35 -5.73 40.13 -0.62
CA GLN A 35 -7.01 39.60 -1.12
C GLN A 35 -6.99 39.31 -2.65
N PRO A 36 -6.42 40.17 -3.53
CA PRO A 36 -6.25 39.83 -4.95
C PRO A 36 -5.37 38.61 -5.20
N ALA A 37 -4.26 38.46 -4.44
CA ALA A 37 -3.37 37.32 -4.58
C ALA A 37 -4.03 36.00 -4.14
N LEU A 38 -4.83 36.03 -3.08
CA LEU A 38 -5.65 34.88 -2.67
C LEU A 38 -6.69 34.50 -3.73
N ALA A 39 -7.41 35.47 -4.28
CA ALA A 39 -8.37 35.22 -5.35
C ALA A 39 -7.69 34.60 -6.59
N GLN A 40 -6.49 35.09 -6.95
CA GLN A 40 -5.69 34.52 -8.03
C GLN A 40 -5.23 33.08 -7.71
N ALA A 41 -4.83 32.81 -6.47
CA ALA A 41 -4.41 31.48 -6.03
C ALA A 41 -5.55 30.46 -6.14
N VAL A 42 -6.75 30.82 -5.65
CA VAL A 42 -7.97 30.00 -5.79
C VAL A 42 -8.30 29.80 -7.26
N GLY A 43 -8.35 30.88 -8.06
CA GLY A 43 -8.66 30.77 -9.48
C GLY A 43 -7.67 29.90 -10.26
N LYS A 44 -6.38 29.89 -9.88
CA LYS A 44 -5.39 28.98 -10.49
C LYS A 44 -5.65 27.52 -10.10
N LEU A 45 -6.02 27.26 -8.85
CA LEU A 45 -6.39 25.91 -8.41
C LEU A 45 -7.68 25.43 -9.10
N GLU A 46 -8.72 26.27 -9.16
CA GLU A 46 -9.96 25.94 -9.86
C GLU A 46 -9.72 25.59 -11.34
N ARG A 47 -8.84 26.33 -12.03
CA ARG A 47 -8.44 26.00 -13.41
C ARG A 47 -7.66 24.69 -13.52
N ASN A 48 -6.70 24.46 -12.63
CA ASN A 48 -5.89 23.24 -12.67
C ASN A 48 -6.71 21.98 -12.33
N LEU A 49 -7.69 22.11 -11.43
CA LEU A 49 -8.57 21.03 -10.98
C LEU A 49 -9.85 20.92 -11.82
N GLU A 50 -10.13 21.90 -12.66
CA GLU A 50 -11.32 22.02 -13.51
C GLU A 50 -12.63 21.96 -12.68
N ILE A 51 -12.64 22.55 -11.48
CA ILE A 51 -13.80 22.58 -10.58
C ILE A 51 -13.96 23.96 -9.93
N ARG A 52 -15.17 24.23 -9.43
CA ARG A 52 -15.41 25.32 -8.48
C ARG A 52 -15.16 24.83 -7.07
N LEU A 53 -14.20 25.46 -6.39
CA LEU A 53 -13.84 25.15 -5.01
C LEU A 53 -14.75 25.89 -4.03
N PHE A 54 -15.15 27.12 -4.37
CA PHE A 54 -15.99 27.96 -3.52
C PHE A 54 -17.18 28.54 -4.29
N GLU A 55 -18.28 28.71 -3.56
CA GLU A 55 -19.45 29.46 -3.99
C GLU A 55 -19.58 30.76 -3.17
N ARG A 56 -19.98 31.84 -3.84
CA ARG A 56 -20.30 33.12 -3.19
C ARG A 56 -21.74 33.09 -2.70
N ARG A 57 -21.95 33.45 -1.44
CA ARG A 57 -23.27 33.65 -0.82
C ARG A 57 -23.32 35.04 -0.18
N ALA A 58 -24.52 35.50 0.17
CA ALA A 58 -24.73 36.80 0.84
C ALA A 58 -23.90 36.95 2.14
N ALA A 59 -23.63 35.84 2.82
CA ALA A 59 -22.85 35.80 4.07
C ALA A 59 -21.35 35.48 3.89
N GLY A 60 -20.82 35.44 2.65
CA GLY A 60 -19.40 35.20 2.39
C GLY A 60 -19.11 34.14 1.33
N MET A 61 -17.99 33.42 1.49
CA MET A 61 -17.61 32.29 0.63
C MET A 61 -17.73 30.97 1.38
N ARG A 62 -18.34 29.96 0.75
CA ARG A 62 -18.42 28.61 1.30
C ARG A 62 -17.81 27.61 0.31
N PRO A 63 -17.08 26.58 0.79
CA PRO A 63 -16.66 25.50 -0.07
C PRO A 63 -17.86 24.81 -0.72
N THR A 64 -17.74 24.43 -1.99
CA THR A 64 -18.67 23.47 -2.60
C THR A 64 -18.45 22.08 -1.97
N ALA A 65 -19.34 21.10 -2.20
CA ALA A 65 -19.13 19.73 -1.70
C ALA A 65 -17.79 19.13 -2.17
N THR A 66 -17.49 19.26 -3.47
CA THR A 66 -16.21 18.85 -4.07
C THR A 66 -15.04 19.69 -3.54
N GLY A 67 -15.24 21.00 -3.34
CA GLY A 67 -14.25 21.88 -2.76
C GLY A 67 -13.88 21.47 -1.34
N LEU A 68 -14.87 21.10 -0.51
CA LEU A 68 -14.65 20.61 0.84
C LEU A 68 -13.86 19.29 0.84
N ALA A 69 -14.21 18.34 -0.01
CA ALA A 69 -13.46 17.09 -0.16
C ALA A 69 -11.99 17.34 -0.52
N TRP A 70 -11.74 18.22 -1.50
CA TRP A 70 -10.38 18.61 -1.88
C TRP A 70 -9.61 19.31 -0.75
N ILE A 71 -10.24 20.25 -0.03
CA ILE A 71 -9.62 20.95 1.10
C ILE A 71 -9.14 19.96 2.15
N ILE A 72 -9.98 18.97 2.49
CA ILE A 72 -9.62 17.96 3.48
C ILE A 72 -8.41 17.13 3.02
N ARG A 73 -8.34 16.78 1.73
CA ARG A 73 -7.18 16.08 1.15
C ARG A 73 -5.92 16.94 1.16
N ALA A 74 -6.04 18.22 0.81
CA ALA A 74 -4.96 19.19 0.84
C ALA A 74 -4.38 19.38 2.27
N GLU A 75 -5.24 19.48 3.28
CA GLU A 75 -4.83 19.58 4.69
C GLU A 75 -4.06 18.34 5.16
N ARG A 76 -4.55 17.16 4.79
CA ARG A 76 -3.87 15.89 5.10
C ARG A 76 -2.51 15.81 4.40
N ALA A 77 -2.43 16.21 3.14
CA ALA A 77 -1.19 16.28 2.39
C ALA A 77 -0.16 17.19 3.08
N LEU A 78 -0.55 18.42 3.44
CA LEU A 78 0.31 19.38 4.15
C LEU A 78 0.71 18.89 5.55
N ARG A 79 -0.14 18.09 6.21
CA ARG A 79 0.19 17.44 7.48
C ARG A 79 1.32 16.42 7.34
N TYR A 80 1.30 15.58 6.30
CA TYR A 80 2.42 14.66 6.03
C TYR A 80 3.72 15.42 5.78
N LEU A 81 3.68 16.48 4.96
CA LEU A 81 4.87 17.32 4.74
C LEU A 81 5.40 17.89 6.05
N THR A 82 4.52 18.42 6.89
CA THR A 82 4.87 18.96 8.21
C THR A 82 5.48 17.89 9.12
N GLN A 83 4.92 16.68 9.15
CA GLN A 83 5.45 15.55 9.93
C GLN A 83 6.84 15.12 9.43
N GLY A 84 7.03 15.02 8.11
CA GLY A 84 8.32 14.72 7.51
C GLY A 84 9.37 15.75 7.89
N VAL A 85 9.07 17.04 7.78
CA VAL A 85 10.01 18.10 8.16
C VAL A 85 10.30 18.08 9.66
N ARG A 86 9.29 17.89 10.52
CA ARG A 86 9.50 17.73 11.96
C ARG A 86 10.43 16.56 12.28
N LEU A 87 10.28 15.43 11.57
CA LEU A 87 11.17 14.28 11.71
C LEU A 87 12.62 14.63 11.35
N VAL A 88 12.83 15.34 10.23
CA VAL A 88 14.16 15.77 9.78
C VAL A 88 14.79 16.72 10.79
N ARG A 89 14.07 17.79 11.16
CA ARG A 89 14.55 18.81 12.10
C ARG A 89 14.86 18.23 13.47
N ARG A 90 14.02 17.32 13.99
CA ARG A 90 14.26 16.63 15.27
C ARG A 90 15.51 15.76 15.21
N SER A 91 15.69 15.01 14.13
CA SER A 91 16.87 14.14 13.95
C SER A 91 18.17 14.96 13.88
N ALA A 92 18.10 16.15 13.26
CA ALA A 92 19.22 17.11 13.18
C ALA A 92 19.37 18.01 14.43
N ARG A 93 18.51 17.87 15.45
CA ARG A 93 18.46 18.73 16.65
C ARG A 93 18.29 20.22 16.34
N LEU A 94 17.50 20.53 15.33
CA LEU A 94 17.21 21.90 14.89
C LEU A 94 15.80 22.34 15.31
N ALA A 95 15.60 23.65 15.49
CA ALA A 95 14.30 24.22 15.87
C ALA A 95 13.18 23.87 14.86
N PRO A 96 11.91 23.75 15.26
CA PRO A 96 10.81 23.51 14.31
C PRO A 96 10.76 24.57 13.20
N LEU A 97 10.46 24.16 11.96
CA LEU A 97 10.30 25.08 10.83
C LEU A 97 8.82 25.33 10.59
N ALA A 98 8.35 26.54 10.91
CA ALA A 98 6.98 26.97 10.65
C ALA A 98 6.75 27.32 9.17
N HIS A 99 5.51 27.18 8.72
CA HIS A 99 5.06 27.53 7.38
C HIS A 99 5.87 26.86 6.25
N ILE A 100 6.04 25.54 6.36
CA ILE A 100 6.85 24.76 5.42
C ILE A 100 6.34 24.82 3.99
N GLU A 101 5.03 24.94 3.80
CA GLU A 101 4.36 25.14 2.53
C GLU A 101 4.86 26.38 1.79
N ARG A 102 5.48 27.33 2.50
CA ARG A 102 6.06 28.54 1.91
C ARG A 102 7.52 28.38 1.53
N ARG A 103 8.21 27.38 2.07
CA ARG A 103 9.67 27.20 1.93
C ARG A 103 10.04 26.05 1.02
N VAL A 104 9.14 25.08 0.84
CA VAL A 104 9.32 23.91 -0.02
C VAL A 104 8.44 24.01 -1.27
N SER A 105 8.89 23.45 -2.39
CA SER A 105 8.12 23.35 -3.63
C SER A 105 7.83 21.91 -4.07
N MET A 106 6.80 21.73 -4.90
CA MET A 106 6.48 20.43 -5.52
C MET A 106 7.64 19.88 -6.36
N VAL A 107 8.41 20.76 -6.99
CA VAL A 107 9.58 20.36 -7.82
C VAL A 107 10.68 19.78 -6.94
N GLN A 108 10.97 20.41 -5.80
CA GLN A 108 11.96 19.92 -4.84
C GLN A 108 11.58 18.54 -4.27
N LEU A 109 10.31 18.36 -3.88
CA LEU A 109 9.81 17.07 -3.42
C LEU A 109 9.88 16.00 -4.51
N ARG A 110 9.47 16.33 -5.75
CA ARG A 110 9.55 15.43 -6.90
C ARG A 110 10.97 15.00 -7.20
N ALA A 111 11.91 15.95 -7.18
CA ALA A 111 13.33 15.70 -7.43
C ALA A 111 13.92 14.74 -6.40
N LEU A 112 13.66 14.97 -5.10
CA LEU A 112 14.15 14.08 -4.05
C LEU A 112 13.58 12.66 -4.17
N VAL A 113 12.26 12.53 -4.39
CA VAL A 113 11.59 11.23 -4.57
C VAL A 113 12.19 10.47 -5.76
N ALA A 114 12.47 11.16 -6.87
CA ALA A 114 13.07 10.54 -8.06
C ALA A 114 14.53 10.12 -7.82
N VAL A 115 15.34 10.96 -7.16
CA VAL A 115 16.74 10.61 -6.86
C VAL A 115 16.83 9.47 -5.86
N GLU A 116 15.94 9.42 -4.86
CA GLU A 116 15.85 8.29 -3.93
C GLU A 116 15.55 6.98 -4.65
N HIS A 117 14.61 6.99 -5.61
CA HIS A 117 14.26 5.83 -6.40
C HIS A 117 15.38 5.37 -7.35
N CYS A 118 16.02 6.31 -8.06
CA CYS A 118 17.01 5.98 -9.08
C CYS A 118 18.45 5.83 -8.55
N SER A 119 18.74 6.29 -7.32
CA SER A 119 20.10 6.42 -6.78
C SER A 119 21.08 7.16 -7.72
N SER A 120 20.54 8.05 -8.56
CA SER A 120 21.28 8.79 -9.60
C SER A 120 20.54 10.06 -10.00
N TYR A 121 21.25 11.19 -10.04
CA TYR A 121 20.68 12.46 -10.51
C TYR A 121 20.34 12.46 -12.00
N ALA A 122 21.15 11.78 -12.82
CA ALA A 122 20.94 11.72 -14.27
C ALA A 122 19.67 10.90 -14.58
N ALA A 123 19.57 9.68 -14.04
CA ALA A 123 18.40 8.84 -14.24
C ALA A 123 17.13 9.47 -13.64
N ALA A 124 17.23 10.15 -12.49
CA ALA A 124 16.11 10.88 -11.92
C ALA A 124 15.66 12.04 -12.82
N ALA A 125 16.59 12.76 -13.43
CA ALA A 125 16.32 13.86 -14.36
C ALA A 125 15.58 13.37 -15.60
N ASP A 126 16.03 12.26 -16.19
CA ASP A 126 15.37 11.61 -17.31
C ASP A 126 13.95 11.15 -16.92
N GLN A 127 13.80 10.51 -15.75
CA GLN A 127 12.50 10.04 -15.25
C GLN A 127 11.48 11.16 -15.08
N ILE A 128 11.91 12.34 -14.59
CA ILE A 128 10.99 13.44 -14.29
C ILE A 128 10.92 14.52 -15.38
N GLY A 129 11.71 14.39 -16.45
CA GLY A 129 11.75 15.31 -17.58
C GLY A 129 12.33 16.68 -17.22
N LEU A 130 13.36 16.71 -16.38
CA LEU A 130 14.12 17.91 -16.03
C LEU A 130 15.60 17.72 -16.43
N SER A 131 16.38 18.80 -16.45
CA SER A 131 17.83 18.66 -16.64
C SER A 131 18.50 18.19 -15.33
N GLN A 132 19.59 17.43 -15.43
CA GLN A 132 20.35 16.98 -14.27
C GLN A 132 20.77 18.13 -13.33
N PRO A 133 21.26 19.30 -13.81
CA PRO A 133 21.55 20.44 -12.94
C PRO A 133 20.31 21.04 -12.25
N ALA A 134 19.12 20.94 -12.86
CA ALA A 134 17.88 21.39 -12.23
C ALA A 134 17.46 20.44 -11.10
N VAL A 135 17.59 19.13 -11.29
CA VAL A 135 17.33 18.13 -10.22
C VAL A 135 18.31 18.29 -9.08
N TYR A 136 19.60 18.42 -9.37
CA TYR A 136 20.62 18.63 -8.34
C TYR A 136 20.33 19.89 -7.50
N ARG A 137 20.07 21.04 -8.15
CA ARG A 137 19.73 22.29 -7.46
C ARG A 137 18.47 22.17 -6.62
N ALA A 138 17.41 21.56 -7.16
CA ALA A 138 16.16 21.39 -6.42
C ALA A 138 16.36 20.53 -5.16
N VAL A 139 17.15 19.45 -5.24
CA VAL A 139 17.46 18.67 -4.04
C VAL A 139 18.34 19.45 -3.08
N GLN A 140 19.33 20.19 -3.57
CA GLN A 140 20.21 20.98 -2.71
C GLN A 140 19.45 22.06 -1.93
N GLU A 141 18.61 22.84 -2.60
CA GLU A 141 17.76 23.85 -1.95
C GLU A 141 16.81 23.24 -0.90
N LEU A 142 16.33 22.01 -1.13
CA LEU A 142 15.53 21.29 -0.15
C LEU A 142 16.37 20.92 1.08
N GLN A 143 17.57 20.36 0.88
CA GLN A 143 18.49 20.04 1.96
C GLN A 143 18.84 21.28 2.79
N ASP A 144 19.13 22.40 2.12
CA ASP A 144 19.44 23.69 2.75
C ASP A 144 18.24 24.21 3.56
N THR A 145 17.03 24.13 3.00
CA THR A 145 15.79 24.53 3.67
C THR A 145 15.53 23.71 4.93
N LEU A 146 15.79 22.40 4.88
CA LEU A 146 15.60 21.51 6.02
C LEU A 146 16.77 21.59 7.03
N GLY A 147 17.96 21.99 6.57
CA GLY A 147 19.20 22.00 7.33
C GLY A 147 19.76 20.60 7.58
N ALA A 148 19.54 19.65 6.66
CA ALA A 148 19.99 18.28 6.82
C ALA A 148 20.43 17.66 5.49
N GLU A 149 21.48 16.85 5.53
CA GLU A 149 21.92 16.04 4.40
C GLU A 149 20.99 14.82 4.24
N LEU A 150 20.32 14.77 3.10
CA LEU A 150 19.39 13.71 2.72
C LEU A 150 20.07 12.71 1.77
N LEU A 151 21.01 13.17 0.96
CA LEU A 151 21.71 12.34 -0.01
C LEU A 151 23.21 12.44 0.21
N VAL A 152 23.88 11.30 0.24
CA VAL A 152 25.34 11.22 0.37
C VAL A 152 25.94 10.66 -0.92
N ARG A 153 27.16 11.09 -1.24
CA ARG A 153 27.89 10.56 -2.38
C ARG A 153 28.49 9.20 -2.04
N ALA A 154 28.18 8.19 -2.84
CA ALA A 154 28.72 6.84 -2.74
C ALA A 154 29.52 6.51 -4.01
N GLY A 155 30.76 7.02 -4.08
CA GLY A 155 31.60 6.92 -5.28
C GLY A 155 30.99 7.67 -6.48
N ARG A 156 30.55 6.91 -7.50
CA ARG A 156 29.85 7.45 -8.69
C ARG A 156 28.33 7.51 -8.51
N ALA A 157 27.78 6.85 -7.49
CA ALA A 157 26.35 6.82 -7.21
C ALA A 157 25.98 7.81 -6.10
N VAL A 158 24.68 8.04 -5.94
CA VAL A 158 24.10 8.84 -4.87
C VAL A 158 23.23 7.92 -4.03
N ARG A 159 23.40 7.95 -2.72
CA ARG A 159 22.65 7.09 -1.80
C ARG A 159 21.79 7.95 -0.87
N PRO A 160 20.50 7.61 -0.67
CA PRO A 160 19.70 8.25 0.37
C PRO A 160 20.23 7.88 1.76
N THR A 161 20.24 8.85 2.67
CA THR A 161 20.42 8.59 4.10
C THR A 161 19.17 7.94 4.67
N ASP A 162 19.28 7.26 5.82
CA ASP A 162 18.10 6.74 6.54
C ASP A 162 17.09 7.85 6.87
N LEU A 163 17.57 9.08 7.03
CA LEU A 163 16.75 10.25 7.26
C LEU A 163 15.96 10.62 6.00
N ALA A 164 16.60 10.55 4.83
CA ALA A 164 15.93 10.78 3.55
C ALA A 164 14.88 9.73 3.25
N SER A 165 15.16 8.44 3.43
CA SER A 165 14.13 7.40 3.21
C SER A 165 12.90 7.64 4.08
N ARG A 166 13.10 8.06 5.34
CA ARG A 166 11.99 8.42 6.25
C ARG A 166 11.24 9.68 5.81
N PHE A 167 11.93 10.71 5.33
CA PHE A 167 11.30 11.93 4.81
C PHE A 167 10.55 11.68 3.49
N VAL A 168 11.15 10.91 2.58
CA VAL A 168 10.59 10.53 1.28
C VAL A 168 9.28 9.78 1.47
N ARG A 169 9.17 8.91 2.48
CA ARG A 169 7.89 8.29 2.85
C ARG A 169 6.79 9.34 3.06
N PHE A 170 7.04 10.39 3.86
CA PHE A 170 6.06 11.45 4.08
C PHE A 170 5.76 12.26 2.81
N ALA A 171 6.77 12.50 1.96
CA ALA A 171 6.56 13.15 0.66
C ALA A 171 5.68 12.29 -0.27
N ARG A 172 5.89 10.97 -0.31
CA ARG A 172 5.05 10.03 -1.08
C ARG A 172 3.62 10.01 -0.55
N LEU A 173 3.43 9.96 0.77
CA LEU A 173 2.11 10.03 1.42
C LEU A 173 1.37 11.34 1.12
N MET A 174 2.08 12.47 1.15
CA MET A 174 1.52 13.75 0.73
C MET A 174 1.04 13.71 -0.73
N LEU A 175 1.86 13.18 -1.64
CA LEU A 175 1.51 13.06 -3.05
C LEU A 175 0.33 12.09 -3.25
N ALA A 176 0.29 10.99 -2.50
CA ALA A 176 -0.81 10.03 -2.53
C ALA A 176 -2.14 10.68 -2.13
N GLU A 177 -2.20 11.49 -1.06
CA GLU A 177 -3.44 12.21 -0.69
C GLU A 177 -3.93 13.17 -1.78
N LEU A 178 -3.00 13.87 -2.45
CA LEU A 178 -3.37 14.76 -3.55
C LEU A 178 -3.89 13.96 -4.76
N ARG A 179 -3.33 12.77 -5.04
CA ARG A 179 -3.86 11.84 -6.06
C ARG A 179 -5.27 11.39 -5.70
N THR A 180 -5.48 10.92 -4.48
CA THR A 180 -6.79 10.52 -4.00
C THR A 180 -7.80 11.66 -4.10
N GLY A 181 -7.40 12.90 -3.81
CA GLY A 181 -8.27 14.06 -4.00
C GLY A 181 -8.63 14.33 -5.46
N LEU A 182 -7.71 14.12 -6.41
CA LEU A 182 -8.01 14.22 -7.83
C LEU A 182 -8.95 13.10 -8.28
N ASP A 183 -8.74 11.89 -7.75
CA ASP A 183 -9.57 10.72 -8.03
C ASP A 183 -11.02 10.94 -7.51
N GLU A 184 -11.20 11.55 -6.32
CA GLU A 184 -12.53 11.92 -5.79
C GLU A 184 -13.24 12.97 -6.66
N ILE A 185 -12.49 13.96 -7.16
CA ILE A 185 -13.02 14.97 -8.09
C ILE A 185 -13.46 14.32 -9.41
N ALA A 186 -12.67 13.38 -9.92
CA ALA A 186 -12.98 12.66 -11.17
C ALA A 186 -14.18 11.72 -11.01
N ALA A 187 -14.27 11.00 -9.88
CA ALA A 187 -15.37 10.09 -9.58
C ALA A 187 -16.72 10.81 -9.53
N GLY A 188 -16.78 12.00 -8.93
CA GLY A 188 -18.00 12.82 -8.90
C GLY A 188 -18.48 13.29 -10.29
N LYS A 189 -17.61 13.29 -11.31
CA LYS A 189 -17.96 13.70 -12.69
C LYS A 189 -18.29 12.54 -13.61
N HIS A 190 -17.63 11.39 -13.45
CA HIS A 190 -17.68 10.29 -14.43
C HIS A 190 -17.84 8.89 -13.82
N GLY A 191 -17.96 8.75 -12.50
CA GLY A 191 -17.96 7.43 -11.84
C GLY A 191 -16.62 6.69 -11.94
N VAL A 192 -15.55 7.41 -12.30
CA VAL A 192 -14.19 6.87 -12.48
C VAL A 192 -13.39 7.09 -11.20
N GLY A 193 -12.96 6.01 -10.57
CA GLY A 193 -12.06 6.04 -9.42
C GLY A 193 -10.98 5.00 -9.56
N ARG A 194 -9.90 5.14 -8.78
CA ARG A 194 -8.81 4.17 -8.76
C ARG A 194 -8.64 3.58 -7.37
N ILE A 195 -8.31 2.29 -7.34
CA ILE A 195 -7.84 1.60 -6.14
C ILE A 195 -6.63 0.75 -6.51
N SER A 196 -5.58 0.79 -5.69
CA SER A 196 -4.39 -0.02 -5.87
C SER A 196 -4.25 -1.02 -4.73
N ILE A 197 -4.14 -2.31 -5.05
CA ILE A 197 -4.26 -3.40 -4.09
C ILE A 197 -3.01 -4.28 -4.19
N GLY A 198 -2.36 -4.50 -3.06
CA GLY A 198 -1.35 -5.53 -2.91
C GLY A 198 -1.99 -6.90 -2.70
N THR A 199 -1.48 -7.94 -3.34
CA THR A 199 -1.94 -9.31 -3.10
C THR A 199 -0.80 -10.30 -2.89
N LEU A 200 -0.99 -11.16 -1.89
CA LEU A 200 -0.11 -12.28 -1.58
C LEU A 200 -0.61 -13.56 -2.28
N PRO A 201 0.23 -14.62 -2.40
CA PRO A 201 -0.10 -15.85 -3.15
C PRO A 201 -1.40 -16.57 -2.83
N MET A 202 -2.08 -16.18 -1.75
CA MET A 202 -3.13 -16.96 -1.12
C MET A 202 -4.52 -16.49 -1.54
N ALA A 203 -4.75 -15.17 -1.62
CA ALA A 203 -6.04 -14.64 -2.09
C ALA A 203 -6.23 -14.76 -3.62
N ARG A 204 -5.19 -15.15 -4.36
CA ARG A 204 -5.15 -15.06 -5.84
C ARG A 204 -6.10 -15.99 -6.56
N ALA A 205 -6.36 -17.17 -6.01
CA ALA A 205 -7.01 -18.24 -6.78
C ALA A 205 -8.53 -18.17 -6.75
N VAL A 206 -9.12 -17.62 -5.69
CA VAL A 206 -10.58 -17.63 -5.48
C VAL A 206 -11.06 -16.28 -4.96
N PHE A 207 -10.68 -15.91 -3.74
CA PHE A 207 -11.24 -14.75 -3.05
C PHE A 207 -11.07 -13.42 -3.80
N LEU A 208 -9.85 -13.08 -4.24
CA LEU A 208 -9.59 -11.81 -4.92
C LEU A 208 -10.26 -11.76 -6.31
N PRO A 209 -10.17 -12.79 -7.17
CA PRO A 209 -10.94 -12.83 -8.42
C PRO A 209 -12.44 -12.60 -8.23
N ASP A 210 -13.07 -13.27 -7.27
CA ASP A 210 -14.50 -13.12 -7.00
C ASP A 210 -14.84 -11.69 -6.53
N LEU A 211 -14.01 -11.13 -5.65
CA LEU A 211 -14.15 -9.76 -5.16
C LEU A 211 -14.01 -8.74 -6.29
N LEU A 212 -13.01 -8.91 -7.15
CA LEU A 212 -12.79 -8.04 -8.31
C LEU A 212 -13.93 -8.15 -9.31
N ALA A 213 -14.46 -9.35 -9.55
CA ALA A 213 -15.58 -9.56 -10.46
C ALA A 213 -16.87 -8.87 -9.97
N ARG A 214 -17.22 -9.04 -8.69
CA ARG A 214 -18.38 -8.34 -8.08
C ARG A 214 -18.17 -6.82 -8.10
N PHE A 215 -17.00 -6.36 -7.68
CA PHE A 215 -16.70 -4.93 -7.66
C PHE A 215 -16.74 -4.28 -9.05
N ALA A 216 -16.22 -4.95 -10.08
CA ALA A 216 -16.25 -4.44 -11.46
C ALA A 216 -17.68 -4.35 -12.03
N GLN A 217 -18.60 -5.21 -11.59
CA GLN A 217 -20.01 -5.14 -11.98
C GLN A 217 -20.70 -3.90 -11.36
N GLU A 218 -20.42 -3.60 -10.10
CA GLU A 218 -20.99 -2.45 -9.38
C GLU A 218 -20.32 -1.12 -9.75
N HIS A 219 -19.05 -1.16 -10.16
CA HIS A 219 -18.24 0.01 -10.51
C HIS A 219 -17.57 -0.14 -11.89
N PRO A 220 -18.34 -0.12 -13.00
CA PRO A 220 -17.80 -0.36 -14.35
C PRO A 220 -16.79 0.70 -14.82
N GLY A 221 -16.79 1.89 -14.20
CA GLY A 221 -15.83 2.97 -14.48
C GLY A 221 -14.56 2.93 -13.61
N ALA A 222 -14.47 2.01 -12.64
CA ALA A 222 -13.34 1.95 -11.73
C ALA A 222 -12.12 1.28 -12.37
N SER A 223 -10.94 1.79 -12.05
CA SER A 223 -9.65 1.17 -12.37
C SER A 223 -9.08 0.51 -11.12
N VAL A 224 -8.89 -0.80 -11.17
CA VAL A 224 -8.26 -1.55 -10.08
C VAL A 224 -6.85 -1.98 -10.53
N GLU A 225 -5.81 -1.51 -9.83
CA GLU A 225 -4.45 -2.02 -9.99
C GLU A 225 -4.22 -3.13 -8.96
N VAL A 226 -3.80 -4.31 -9.43
CA VAL A 226 -3.40 -5.41 -8.54
C VAL A 226 -1.89 -5.60 -8.64
N ARG A 227 -1.20 -5.42 -7.51
CA ARG A 227 0.24 -5.60 -7.40
C ARG A 227 0.56 -6.87 -6.62
N GLU A 228 1.27 -7.76 -7.27
CA GLU A 228 1.89 -8.92 -6.63
C GLU A 228 3.32 -8.59 -6.22
N ALA A 229 3.66 -8.83 -4.95
CA ALA A 229 5.04 -8.77 -4.47
C ALA A 229 5.18 -9.57 -3.15
N PRO A 230 6.42 -9.84 -2.69
CA PRO A 230 6.67 -10.29 -1.33
C PRO A 230 6.05 -9.36 -0.28
N TYR A 231 5.74 -9.90 0.90
CA TYR A 231 5.04 -9.16 1.95
C TYR A 231 5.74 -7.86 2.35
N ASP A 232 7.06 -7.89 2.50
CA ASP A 232 7.82 -6.72 2.97
C ASP A 232 7.81 -5.59 1.93
N GLU A 233 7.81 -5.94 0.64
CA GLU A 233 7.66 -4.97 -0.45
C GLU A 233 6.25 -4.36 -0.49
N LEU A 234 5.21 -5.18 -0.31
CA LEU A 234 3.83 -4.69 -0.21
C LEU A 234 3.65 -3.81 1.03
N LEU A 235 4.27 -4.16 2.15
CA LEU A 235 4.22 -3.36 3.37
C LEU A 235 4.90 -1.99 3.16
N ILE A 236 6.04 -1.94 2.47
CA ILE A 236 6.71 -0.68 2.10
C ILE A 236 5.81 0.14 1.18
N ALA A 237 5.28 -0.47 0.11
CA ALA A 237 4.38 0.20 -0.83
C ALA A 237 3.13 0.76 -0.13
N LEU A 238 2.53 0.00 0.79
CA LEU A 238 1.37 0.43 1.59
C LEU A 238 1.72 1.65 2.43
N ARG A 239 2.85 1.59 3.16
CA ARG A 239 3.32 2.68 4.02
C ARG A 239 3.78 3.92 3.25
N HIS A 240 4.11 3.78 1.97
CA HIS A 240 4.42 4.88 1.06
C HIS A 240 3.16 5.45 0.37
N GLY A 241 2.01 4.79 0.49
CA GLY A 241 0.78 5.16 -0.21
C GLY A 241 0.82 4.85 -1.70
N ASP A 242 1.71 3.94 -2.12
CA ASP A 242 1.77 3.43 -3.50
C ASP A 242 0.70 2.35 -3.75
N ILE A 243 0.20 1.72 -2.68
CA ILE A 243 -1.00 0.88 -2.67
C ILE A 243 -1.92 1.31 -1.51
N ASP A 244 -3.22 1.09 -1.66
CA ASP A 244 -4.25 1.47 -0.69
C ASP A 244 -4.49 0.37 0.37
N LEU A 245 -4.51 -0.88 -0.09
CA LEU A 245 -4.84 -2.06 0.70
C LEU A 245 -3.91 -3.23 0.35
N VAL A 246 -3.71 -4.15 1.28
CA VAL A 246 -3.20 -5.51 0.98
C VAL A 246 -4.27 -6.53 1.35
N ILE A 247 -4.59 -7.43 0.42
CA ILE A 247 -5.56 -8.51 0.60
C ILE A 247 -4.84 -9.87 0.56
N GLY A 248 -5.21 -10.76 1.49
CA GLY A 248 -4.80 -12.16 1.43
C GLY A 248 -3.50 -12.49 2.16
N GLY A 249 -3.13 -11.71 3.15
CA GLY A 249 -2.03 -12.05 4.08
C GLY A 249 -2.52 -12.76 5.32
N ALA A 250 -1.73 -13.69 5.84
CA ALA A 250 -1.96 -14.21 7.18
C ALA A 250 -1.78 -13.09 8.20
N MET A 251 -2.70 -12.99 9.16
CA MET A 251 -2.61 -12.05 10.27
C MET A 251 -1.34 -12.30 11.08
N ARG A 252 -0.57 -11.24 11.35
CA ARG A 252 0.69 -11.31 12.09
C ARG A 252 0.53 -10.69 13.48
N HIS A 253 1.10 -11.36 14.49
CA HIS A 253 1.20 -10.85 15.86
C HIS A 253 2.65 -10.94 16.36
N PRO A 254 3.25 -9.82 16.80
CA PRO A 254 2.71 -8.44 16.77
C PRO A 254 2.51 -7.92 15.33
N ALA A 255 1.81 -6.79 15.20
CA ALA A 255 1.67 -6.11 13.92
C ALA A 255 3.06 -5.75 13.37
N PRO A 256 3.27 -5.80 12.04
CA PRO A 256 4.59 -5.61 11.43
C PRO A 256 5.10 -4.16 11.56
N ALA A 257 4.20 -3.21 11.77
CA ALA A 257 4.50 -1.79 11.92
C ALA A 257 3.39 -1.09 12.72
N ASN A 258 3.76 -0.04 13.46
CA ASN A 258 2.83 0.72 14.32
C ASN A 258 1.86 1.63 13.54
N ASP A 259 2.13 1.87 12.25
CA ASP A 259 1.33 2.70 11.34
C ASP A 259 0.44 1.86 10.40
N VAL A 260 0.23 0.59 10.74
CA VAL A 260 -0.52 -0.38 9.94
C VAL A 260 -1.55 -1.12 10.82
N GLU A 261 -2.75 -1.27 10.28
CA GLU A 261 -3.85 -2.05 10.84
C GLU A 261 -4.08 -3.32 10.04
N GLN A 262 -4.42 -4.40 10.75
CA GLN A 262 -4.83 -5.68 10.17
C GLN A 262 -6.26 -5.97 10.63
N GLU A 263 -7.15 -6.20 9.67
CA GLU A 263 -8.55 -6.57 9.90
C GLU A 263 -8.76 -8.00 9.43
N SER A 264 -9.35 -8.85 10.28
CA SER A 264 -9.63 -10.25 9.93
C SER A 264 -10.73 -10.31 8.88
N LEU A 265 -10.50 -11.05 7.79
CA LEU A 265 -11.50 -11.30 6.76
C LEU A 265 -12.17 -12.66 6.94
N PHE A 266 -11.39 -13.73 7.07
CA PHE A 266 -11.87 -15.11 7.22
C PHE A 266 -10.78 -16.01 7.81
N ASP A 267 -11.18 -17.18 8.31
CA ASP A 267 -10.26 -18.25 8.66
C ASP A 267 -9.94 -19.11 7.44
N ASP A 268 -8.66 -19.45 7.29
CA ASP A 268 -8.12 -20.27 6.22
C ASP A 268 -7.51 -21.55 6.79
N GLU A 269 -7.63 -22.63 6.03
CA GLU A 269 -7.25 -23.98 6.40
C GLU A 269 -6.08 -24.45 5.55
N LEU A 270 -5.06 -24.98 6.23
CA LEU A 270 -3.80 -25.42 5.64
C LEU A 270 -3.70 -26.94 5.69
N PHE A 271 -3.44 -27.51 4.52
CA PHE A 271 -3.33 -28.95 4.29
C PHE A 271 -1.92 -29.32 3.88
N ILE A 272 -1.49 -30.52 4.28
CA ILE A 272 -0.35 -31.16 3.65
C ILE A 272 -0.83 -31.70 2.31
N VAL A 273 -0.17 -31.28 1.23
CA VAL A 273 -0.55 -31.61 -0.14
C VAL A 273 0.58 -32.36 -0.81
N GLY A 274 0.20 -33.41 -1.54
CA GLY A 274 1.05 -34.11 -2.48
C GLY A 274 0.28 -34.42 -3.76
N ASN A 275 0.91 -35.12 -4.71
CA ASN A 275 0.17 -35.62 -5.86
C ASN A 275 -0.89 -36.67 -5.45
N SER A 276 -1.94 -36.83 -6.26
CA SER A 276 -3.03 -37.75 -5.91
C SER A 276 -2.64 -39.22 -5.80
N ALA A 277 -1.55 -39.62 -6.45
CA ALA A 277 -0.99 -40.98 -6.40
C ALA A 277 0.08 -41.15 -5.30
N HIS A 278 0.27 -40.14 -4.44
CA HIS A 278 1.32 -40.15 -3.42
C HIS A 278 1.16 -41.36 -2.49
N PRO A 279 2.24 -42.12 -2.16
CA PRO A 279 2.14 -43.37 -1.41
C PRO A 279 1.37 -43.24 -0.09
N LEU A 280 1.60 -42.14 0.64
CA LEU A 280 0.90 -41.82 1.90
C LEU A 280 -0.63 -41.76 1.80
N ARG A 281 -1.21 -41.56 0.62
CA ARG A 281 -2.68 -41.55 0.44
C ARG A 281 -3.31 -42.94 0.47
N ARG A 282 -2.51 -44.01 0.39
CA ARG A 282 -3.01 -45.38 0.55
C ARG A 282 -3.29 -45.71 2.02
N ASN A 283 -2.75 -44.92 2.95
CA ASN A 283 -2.95 -45.10 4.38
C ASN A 283 -4.26 -44.44 4.81
N LYS A 284 -4.97 -45.05 5.77
CA LYS A 284 -6.20 -44.44 6.34
C LYS A 284 -5.91 -43.18 7.16
N VAL A 285 -4.79 -43.20 7.89
CA VAL A 285 -4.29 -42.09 8.70
C VAL A 285 -2.76 -42.12 8.60
N VAL A 286 -2.16 -40.94 8.47
CA VAL A 286 -0.71 -40.72 8.33
C VAL A 286 -0.20 -40.01 9.59
N THR A 287 0.85 -40.55 10.20
CA THR A 287 1.50 -39.94 11.37
C THR A 287 2.50 -38.87 10.93
N ILE A 288 2.88 -37.96 11.84
CA ILE A 288 3.93 -36.97 11.54
C ILE A 288 5.28 -37.62 11.19
N GLN A 289 5.59 -38.76 11.79
CA GLN A 289 6.82 -39.51 11.55
C GLN A 289 6.90 -40.03 10.11
N ASP A 290 5.78 -40.47 9.53
CA ASP A 290 5.72 -40.95 8.15
C ASP A 290 6.11 -39.86 7.14
N LEU A 291 5.84 -38.60 7.47
CA LEU A 291 6.14 -37.45 6.61
C LEU A 291 7.63 -37.14 6.48
N LEU A 292 8.46 -37.64 7.41
CA LEU A 292 9.91 -37.42 7.41
C LEU A 292 10.62 -38.16 6.27
N ALA A 293 9.99 -39.23 5.76
CA ALA A 293 10.56 -40.05 4.69
C ALA A 293 10.52 -39.36 3.31
N TYR A 294 9.76 -38.28 3.17
CA TYR A 294 9.46 -37.66 1.87
C TYR A 294 10.09 -36.27 1.73
N PRO A 295 10.46 -35.86 0.50
CA PRO A 295 11.04 -34.56 0.25
C PRO A 295 10.01 -33.43 0.37
N TRP A 296 10.39 -32.36 1.07
CA TRP A 296 9.55 -31.18 1.26
C TRP A 296 9.96 -30.01 0.37
N ALA A 297 8.96 -29.35 -0.20
CA ALA A 297 9.08 -28.03 -0.82
C ALA A 297 8.20 -27.04 -0.05
N VAL A 298 8.80 -25.98 0.50
CA VAL A 298 8.10 -25.04 1.39
C VAL A 298 8.64 -23.61 1.22
N PRO A 299 7.90 -22.58 1.66
CA PRO A 299 8.37 -21.20 1.57
C PRO A 299 9.61 -20.91 2.43
N ALA A 300 10.31 -19.82 2.11
CA ALA A 300 11.50 -19.36 2.81
C ALA A 300 11.25 -19.05 4.31
N LEU A 301 12.32 -19.02 5.10
CA LEU A 301 12.28 -18.59 6.50
C LEU A 301 11.68 -17.18 6.66
N GLY A 302 10.99 -16.95 7.79
CA GLY A 302 10.40 -15.65 8.13
C GLY A 302 8.97 -15.40 7.62
N VAL A 303 8.41 -16.30 6.80
CA VAL A 303 6.99 -16.19 6.37
C VAL A 303 6.06 -17.06 7.23
N PRO A 304 4.79 -16.64 7.43
CA PRO A 304 3.84 -17.37 8.29
C PRO A 304 3.65 -18.84 7.90
N MET A 305 3.63 -19.17 6.60
CA MET A 305 3.49 -20.56 6.14
C MET A 305 4.64 -21.45 6.62
N ARG A 306 5.87 -20.94 6.60
CA ARG A 306 7.06 -21.68 7.05
C ARG A 306 7.05 -21.89 8.57
N LEU A 307 6.55 -20.91 9.33
CA LEU A 307 6.33 -21.05 10.77
C LEU A 307 5.29 -22.12 11.08
N ASN A 308 4.13 -22.08 10.41
CA ASN A 308 3.05 -23.06 10.56
C ASN A 308 3.53 -24.49 10.25
N TRP A 309 4.28 -24.65 9.15
CA TRP A 309 4.89 -25.92 8.81
C TRP A 309 5.86 -26.42 9.88
N GLY A 310 6.73 -25.56 10.44
CA GLY A 310 7.64 -25.99 11.51
C GLY A 310 6.89 -26.32 12.81
N THR A 311 5.84 -25.57 13.13
CA THR A 311 4.99 -25.80 14.30
C THR A 311 4.27 -27.13 14.19
N LEU A 312 3.79 -27.52 13.01
CA LEU A 312 3.16 -28.82 12.76
C LEU A 312 4.00 -30.00 13.29
N PHE A 313 5.30 -30.02 13.02
CA PHE A 313 6.18 -31.09 13.50
C PHE A 313 6.43 -30.98 15.01
N ARG A 314 6.74 -29.77 15.48
CA ARG A 314 7.10 -29.55 16.89
C ARG A 314 5.96 -29.82 17.85
N THR A 315 4.71 -29.51 17.49
CA THR A 315 3.53 -29.81 18.34
C THR A 315 3.33 -31.31 18.53
N HIS A 316 3.90 -32.14 17.65
CA HIS A 316 3.88 -33.59 17.75
C HIS A 316 5.20 -34.17 18.29
N GLY A 317 6.06 -33.33 18.89
CA GLY A 317 7.32 -33.76 19.50
C GLY A 317 8.41 -34.18 18.50
N VAL A 318 8.29 -33.77 17.23
CA VAL A 318 9.22 -34.11 16.16
C VAL A 318 9.90 -32.84 15.64
N GLU A 319 11.20 -32.91 15.35
CA GLU A 319 11.88 -31.80 14.66
C GLU A 319 11.54 -31.79 13.17
N PRO A 320 11.21 -30.63 12.57
CA PRO A 320 10.87 -30.55 11.17
C PRO A 320 12.06 -30.95 10.27
N PRO A 321 11.83 -31.71 9.19
CA PRO A 321 12.90 -32.19 8.31
C PRO A 321 13.53 -31.02 7.53
N THR A 322 14.80 -31.10 7.15
CA THR A 322 15.37 -30.06 6.26
C THR A 322 14.61 -30.03 4.93
N PRO A 323 14.01 -28.90 4.52
CA PRO A 323 13.33 -28.83 3.23
C PRO A 323 14.36 -29.02 2.11
N ARG A 324 14.02 -29.82 1.11
CA ARG A 324 14.92 -29.99 -0.05
C ARG A 324 14.81 -28.82 -1.02
N ILE A 325 13.65 -28.14 -1.03
CA ILE A 325 13.39 -26.97 -1.87
C ILE A 325 12.76 -25.87 -1.01
N GLU A 326 13.34 -24.69 -1.06
CA GLU A 326 12.73 -23.47 -0.54
C GLU A 326 12.14 -22.64 -1.70
N CYS A 327 10.81 -22.50 -1.74
CA CYS A 327 10.10 -21.86 -2.85
C CYS A 327 8.84 -21.14 -2.36
N GLY A 328 8.77 -19.82 -2.59
CA GLY A 328 7.58 -19.00 -2.32
C GLY A 328 6.57 -18.96 -3.47
N SER A 329 6.91 -19.46 -4.65
CA SER A 329 6.04 -19.46 -5.83
C SER A 329 5.11 -20.66 -5.82
N VAL A 330 3.80 -20.40 -5.66
CA VAL A 330 2.76 -21.44 -5.68
C VAL A 330 2.73 -22.17 -7.02
N LEU A 331 2.97 -21.47 -8.13
CA LEU A 331 2.99 -22.07 -9.47
C LEU A 331 4.13 -23.10 -9.61
N VAL A 332 5.34 -22.74 -9.14
CA VAL A 332 6.49 -23.65 -9.15
C VAL A 332 6.23 -24.84 -8.24
N THR A 333 5.73 -24.60 -7.02
CA THR A 333 5.45 -25.68 -6.07
C THR A 333 4.39 -26.64 -6.62
N ARG A 334 3.29 -26.16 -7.22
CA ARG A 334 2.30 -27.01 -7.90
C ARG A 334 2.92 -27.86 -9.00
N GLY A 335 3.69 -27.25 -9.90
CA GLY A 335 4.37 -27.96 -10.98
C GLY A 335 5.35 -29.03 -10.48
N LEU A 336 6.01 -28.76 -9.34
CA LEU A 336 6.89 -29.70 -8.66
C LEU A 336 6.10 -30.85 -8.02
N MET A 337 4.97 -30.57 -7.37
CA MET A 337 4.13 -31.60 -6.74
C MET A 337 3.67 -32.64 -7.77
N LEU A 338 3.43 -32.24 -9.01
CA LEU A 338 3.08 -33.15 -10.11
C LEU A 338 4.26 -34.03 -10.60
N LYS A 339 5.48 -33.83 -10.09
CA LYS A 339 6.73 -34.46 -10.56
C LYS A 339 7.43 -35.30 -9.48
N GLY A 340 6.66 -36.10 -8.76
CA GLY A 340 7.18 -37.07 -7.79
C GLY A 340 6.50 -36.95 -6.43
N GLU A 341 7.09 -37.62 -5.45
CA GLU A 341 6.53 -37.80 -4.10
C GLU A 341 6.88 -36.62 -3.18
N TRP A 342 6.58 -35.41 -3.65
CA TRP A 342 6.82 -34.19 -2.89
C TRP A 342 5.67 -33.86 -1.95
N LEU A 343 6.02 -33.25 -0.82
CA LEU A 343 5.08 -32.69 0.14
C LEU A 343 5.26 -31.17 0.26
N THR A 344 4.15 -30.48 0.48
CA THR A 344 4.10 -29.05 0.79
C THR A 344 2.94 -28.74 1.75
N LEU A 345 2.93 -27.53 2.32
CA LEU A 345 1.79 -26.96 3.03
C LEU A 345 1.11 -25.90 2.15
N MET A 346 -0.19 -26.03 1.90
CA MET A 346 -0.98 -25.11 1.06
C MET A 346 -2.38 -24.90 1.63
N SER A 347 -3.02 -23.76 1.30
CA SER A 347 -4.47 -23.64 1.52
C SER A 347 -5.26 -24.34 0.42
N LEU A 348 -6.53 -24.64 0.68
CA LEU A 348 -7.40 -25.24 -0.32
C LEU A 348 -7.48 -24.40 -1.61
N ASP A 349 -7.65 -23.08 -1.49
CA ASP A 349 -7.65 -22.16 -2.65
C ASP A 349 -6.39 -22.30 -3.50
N GLN A 350 -5.24 -22.56 -2.87
CA GLN A 350 -3.96 -22.71 -3.54
C GLN A 350 -3.80 -24.01 -4.30
N PHE A 351 -4.74 -24.96 -4.29
CA PHE A 351 -4.69 -26.10 -5.21
C PHE A 351 -6.09 -26.58 -5.64
N LEU A 352 -7.10 -25.71 -5.54
CA LEU A 352 -8.50 -26.06 -5.79
C LEU A 352 -8.71 -26.71 -7.16
N PHE A 353 -8.12 -26.13 -8.21
CA PHE A 353 -8.25 -26.64 -9.58
C PHE A 353 -7.53 -27.97 -9.76
N GLU A 354 -6.34 -28.12 -9.18
CA GLU A 354 -5.60 -29.38 -9.21
C GLU A 354 -6.31 -30.48 -8.41
N ARG A 355 -6.99 -30.12 -7.31
CA ARG A 355 -7.85 -31.04 -6.53
C ARG A 355 -9.05 -31.49 -7.34
N GLN A 356 -9.76 -30.56 -7.99
CA GLN A 356 -10.90 -30.88 -8.85
C GLN A 356 -10.49 -31.76 -10.04
N ALA A 357 -9.30 -31.53 -10.61
CA ALA A 357 -8.73 -32.35 -11.66
C ALA A 357 -8.19 -33.71 -11.17
N GLY A 358 -8.20 -33.97 -9.86
CA GLY A 358 -7.64 -35.18 -9.27
C GLY A 358 -6.12 -35.30 -9.42
N ALA A 359 -5.40 -34.18 -9.63
CA ALA A 359 -3.96 -34.16 -9.81
C ALA A 359 -3.19 -34.00 -8.49
N LEU A 360 -3.70 -33.16 -7.58
CA LEU A 360 -3.18 -32.95 -6.23
C LEU A 360 -4.25 -33.31 -5.20
N ALA A 361 -3.83 -33.78 -4.02
CA ALA A 361 -4.75 -34.15 -2.96
C ALA A 361 -4.12 -33.95 -1.57
N GLU A 362 -4.99 -33.80 -0.58
CA GLU A 362 -4.59 -33.75 0.82
C GLU A 362 -4.05 -35.10 1.30
N ILE A 363 -3.02 -35.05 2.15
CA ILE A 363 -2.53 -36.20 2.90
C ILE A 363 -3.31 -36.31 4.22
N PRO A 364 -3.93 -37.47 4.54
CA PRO A 364 -4.81 -37.62 5.69
C PRO A 364 -4.02 -37.74 6.99
N ILE A 365 -3.60 -36.61 7.56
CA ILE A 365 -2.79 -36.59 8.79
C ILE A 365 -3.61 -36.76 10.07
N GLU A 366 -3.01 -37.40 11.07
CA GLU A 366 -3.49 -37.39 12.44
C GLU A 366 -3.32 -36.00 13.06
N GLY A 367 -4.30 -35.52 13.84
CA GLY A 367 -4.21 -34.22 14.52
C GLY A 367 -4.85 -33.03 13.79
N GLY A 368 -5.41 -33.24 12.60
CA GLY A 368 -6.33 -32.29 11.94
C GLY A 368 -5.66 -31.16 11.16
N VAL A 369 -6.47 -30.16 10.80
CA VAL A 369 -6.13 -29.09 9.85
C VAL A 369 -5.55 -27.87 10.58
N LEU A 370 -4.49 -27.28 10.04
CA LEU A 370 -3.91 -26.05 10.59
C LEU A 370 -4.75 -24.84 10.16
N ARG A 371 -5.22 -24.05 11.13
CA ARG A 371 -6.01 -22.84 10.87
C ARG A 371 -5.19 -21.58 11.01
N ARG A 372 -5.51 -20.56 10.22
CA ARG A 372 -5.00 -19.19 10.42
C ARG A 372 -6.01 -18.15 9.97
N ARG A 373 -5.89 -16.95 10.51
CA ARG A 373 -6.69 -15.80 10.08
C ARG A 373 -6.06 -15.11 8.88
N MET A 374 -6.87 -14.88 7.86
CA MET A 374 -6.52 -14.06 6.72
C MET A 374 -6.98 -12.63 6.96
N ALA A 375 -6.18 -11.66 6.53
CA ALA A 375 -6.40 -10.25 6.84
C ALA A 375 -6.41 -9.36 5.60
N MET A 376 -7.19 -8.30 5.71
CA MET A 376 -7.03 -7.05 4.97
C MET A 376 -6.10 -6.14 5.78
N ILE A 377 -5.13 -5.52 5.11
CA ILE A 377 -4.13 -4.68 5.76
C ILE A 377 -4.17 -3.29 5.13
N ARG A 378 -4.17 -2.27 5.98
CA ARG A 378 -4.24 -0.85 5.57
C ARG A 378 -3.38 0.01 6.48
N ARG A 379 -3.06 1.24 6.06
CA ARG A 379 -2.45 2.21 6.97
C ARG A 379 -3.48 2.65 8.01
N SER A 380 -3.07 2.82 9.26
CA SER A 380 -3.97 3.27 10.34
C SER A 380 -4.57 4.65 10.08
N ASP A 381 -3.85 5.49 9.35
CA ASP A 381 -4.29 6.83 8.99
C ASP A 381 -4.92 6.93 7.59
N TRP A 382 -5.12 5.81 6.89
CA TRP A 382 -5.72 5.81 5.56
C TRP A 382 -7.14 6.36 5.61
N ARG A 383 -7.44 7.26 4.67
CA ARG A 383 -8.78 7.80 4.48
C ARG A 383 -9.26 7.39 3.09
N PRO A 384 -10.08 6.35 2.97
CA PRO A 384 -10.57 5.90 1.67
C PRO A 384 -11.48 6.95 1.02
N THR A 385 -11.55 6.91 -0.31
CA THR A 385 -12.70 7.48 -1.05
C THR A 385 -13.94 6.63 -0.81
N SER A 386 -15.13 7.12 -1.16
CA SER A 386 -16.36 6.31 -1.07
C SER A 386 -16.25 4.98 -1.83
N MET A 387 -15.62 4.98 -3.00
CA MET A 387 -15.41 3.78 -3.80
C MET A 387 -14.41 2.81 -3.15
N GLN A 388 -13.33 3.32 -2.57
CA GLN A 388 -12.34 2.50 -1.86
C GLN A 388 -12.94 1.90 -0.58
N GLU A 389 -13.78 2.64 0.14
CA GLU A 389 -14.50 2.15 1.31
C GLU A 389 -15.52 1.08 0.92
N HIS A 390 -16.20 1.25 -0.21
CA HIS A 390 -17.10 0.22 -0.75
C HIS A 390 -16.35 -1.07 -1.10
N PHE A 391 -15.19 -0.97 -1.76
CA PHE A 391 -14.32 -2.13 -2.02
C PHE A 391 -13.94 -2.86 -0.73
N ALA A 392 -13.51 -2.11 0.30
CA ALA A 392 -13.15 -2.68 1.60
C ALA A 392 -14.35 -3.33 2.30
N THR A 393 -15.53 -2.72 2.19
CA THR A 393 -16.78 -3.26 2.75
C THR A 393 -17.20 -4.56 2.07
N MET A 394 -17.19 -4.59 0.73
CA MET A 394 -17.45 -5.80 -0.04
C MET A 394 -16.47 -6.93 0.32
N ALA A 395 -15.18 -6.61 0.52
CA ALA A 395 -14.20 -7.59 0.98
C ALA A 395 -14.54 -8.17 2.36
N ARG A 396 -15.03 -7.35 3.31
CA ARG A 396 -15.47 -7.83 4.63
C ARG A 396 -16.70 -8.73 4.53
N GLU A 397 -17.71 -8.29 3.78
CA GLU A 397 -18.97 -9.03 3.60
C GLU A 397 -18.69 -10.39 2.96
N MET A 398 -17.92 -10.42 1.87
CA MET A 398 -17.50 -11.67 1.24
C MET A 398 -16.65 -12.56 2.16
N GLY A 399 -15.81 -11.96 3.02
CA GLY A 399 -15.04 -12.70 4.02
C GLY A 399 -15.94 -13.36 5.07
N ALA A 400 -16.96 -12.64 5.54
CA ALA A 400 -17.92 -13.13 6.53
C ALA A 400 -18.89 -14.19 5.97
N GLU A 401 -19.29 -14.04 4.69
CA GLU A 401 -20.11 -15.01 3.97
C GLU A 401 -19.35 -16.29 3.62
N ARG A 402 -18.01 -16.22 3.60
CA ARG A 402 -17.18 -17.34 3.20
C ARG A 402 -17.41 -18.50 4.17
N PRO A 403 -17.99 -19.62 3.71
CA PRO A 403 -18.14 -20.77 4.57
C PRO A 403 -16.74 -21.18 5.04
N HIS A 404 -16.61 -21.54 6.32
CA HIS A 404 -15.48 -22.37 6.75
C HIS A 404 -15.44 -23.54 5.76
N LEU A 405 -14.43 -23.59 4.90
CA LEU A 405 -14.37 -24.53 3.78
C LEU A 405 -14.09 -25.94 4.32
N LEU A 406 -15.10 -26.56 4.95
CA LEU A 406 -15.67 -27.89 4.77
C LEU A 406 -16.64 -28.23 5.94
N PRO A 407 -17.70 -29.03 5.69
CA PRO A 407 -18.52 -29.67 6.73
C PRO A 407 -17.77 -30.77 7.51
#